data_AF-A0A2N2J8P2-F1
#
_entry.id   AF-A0A2N2J8P2-F1
#
_cell.length_a   1.000
_cell.length_b   1.000
_cell.length_c   1.000
_cell.angle_alpha   90.00
_cell.angle_beta   90.00
_cell.angle_gamma   90.00
#
_symmetry.space_group_name_H-M   'P 1'
#
loop_
_entity.id
_entity.type
_entity.pdbx_description
1 polymer ?
#
loop_
_entity_poly.entity_id
_entity_poly.type
_entity_poly.pdbx_seq_one_letter_code
_entity_poly.pdbx_strand_id
1 'polypeptide(L)'
;MLNKVYKINESKAISETIDGETIIINLETGYYYSVNQTATIIWNEIQKNSSVKNISQHFSNHYEVDSETAIKCITETIGVFLKDNLILELDLNVSPDFKEQRSSISKKKFIIPRVERYDDMAGALMSDPVHDVNEDGWPNLKQ
;
A
#
# COMPACT_ATOMS: atom_id res chain seq x y z
N MET A 1 3.16 19.37 1.04
CA MET A 1 2.77 17.95 1.09
C MET A 1 3.65 17.11 2.01
N LEU A 2 4.97 17.34 2.12
CA LEU A 2 5.87 16.50 2.93
C LEU A 2 5.48 16.31 4.41
N ASN A 3 4.93 17.35 5.04
CA ASN A 3 4.48 17.28 6.44
C ASN A 3 2.97 16.95 6.58
N LYS A 4 2.27 16.71 5.46
CA LYS A 4 0.86 16.32 5.48
C LYS A 4 0.75 14.88 5.96
N VAL A 5 -0.32 14.63 6.70
CA VAL A 5 -0.72 13.32 7.19
C VAL A 5 -1.99 12.92 6.46
N TYR A 6 -2.13 11.62 6.20
CA TYR A 6 -3.31 11.04 5.61
C TYR A 6 -3.85 9.95 6.54
N LYS A 7 -5.13 9.64 6.40
CA LYS A 7 -5.76 8.49 7.03
C LYS A 7 -6.52 7.67 6.01
N ILE A 8 -6.75 6.40 6.32
CA ILE A 8 -7.64 5.56 5.52
C ILE A 8 -9.07 6.10 5.60
N ASN A 9 -9.76 6.07 4.46
CA ASN A 9 -11.18 6.38 4.40
C ASN A 9 -11.99 5.14 4.81
N GLU A 10 -12.00 4.78 6.09
CA GLU A 10 -12.61 3.55 6.59
C GLU A 10 -14.11 3.40 6.27
N SER A 11 -14.80 4.51 5.94
CA SER A 11 -16.19 4.48 5.50
C SER A 11 -16.37 4.02 4.05
N LYS A 12 -15.32 4.09 3.22
CA LYS A 12 -15.36 3.76 1.79
C LYS A 12 -14.36 2.70 1.38
N ALA A 13 -13.27 2.52 2.12
CA ALA A 13 -12.21 1.59 1.79
C ALA A 13 -12.06 0.55 2.90
N ILE A 14 -12.18 -0.72 2.52
CA ILE A 14 -11.76 -1.85 3.35
C ILE A 14 -10.51 -2.46 2.72
N SER A 15 -9.61 -2.97 3.53
CA SER A 15 -8.36 -3.55 3.04
C SER A 15 -7.97 -4.78 3.82
N GLU A 16 -7.38 -5.76 3.13
CA GLU A 16 -6.80 -6.96 3.72
C GLU A 16 -5.37 -7.15 3.21
N THR A 17 -4.44 -7.53 4.09
CA THR A 17 -3.04 -7.78 3.72
C THR A 17 -2.76 -9.27 3.74
N ILE A 18 -2.33 -9.83 2.61
CA ILE A 18 -2.07 -11.25 2.39
C ILE A 18 -0.67 -11.38 1.75
N ASP A 19 0.21 -12.22 2.31
CA ASP A 19 1.60 -12.41 1.82
C ASP A 19 2.42 -11.12 1.58
N GLY A 20 2.09 -10.06 2.34
CA GLY A 20 2.73 -8.75 2.26
C GLY A 20 2.15 -7.81 1.19
N GLU A 21 1.16 -8.25 0.42
CA GLU A 21 0.41 -7.45 -0.54
C GLU A 21 -0.94 -7.04 0.06
N THR A 22 -1.46 -5.87 -0.30
CA THR A 22 -2.73 -5.38 0.23
C THR A 22 -3.76 -5.35 -0.87
N ILE A 23 -4.90 -5.96 -0.61
CA ILE A 23 -6.09 -5.84 -1.44
C ILE A 23 -6.99 -4.80 -0.80
N ILE A 24 -7.37 -3.78 -1.56
CA ILE A 24 -8.28 -2.72 -1.11
C ILE A 24 -9.55 -2.79 -1.95
N ILE A 25 -10.70 -2.64 -1.31
CA ILE A 25 -12.00 -2.56 -1.97
C ILE A 25 -12.61 -1.19 -1.65
N ASN A 26 -12.91 -0.42 -2.70
CA ASN A 26 -13.72 0.79 -2.56
C ASN A 26 -15.21 0.42 -2.60
N LEU A 27 -15.86 0.49 -1.44
CA LEU A 27 -17.27 0.15 -1.24
C LEU A 27 -18.23 1.10 -1.96
N GLU A 28 -17.81 2.30 -2.32
CA GLU A 28 -18.64 3.27 -3.04
C GLU A 28 -18.66 2.97 -4.55
N THR A 29 -17.50 2.64 -5.14
CA THR A 29 -17.38 2.39 -6.59
C THR A 29 -17.45 0.91 -6.96
N GLY A 30 -17.22 0.01 -6.00
CA GLY A 30 -17.02 -1.42 -6.23
C GLY A 30 -15.66 -1.79 -6.82
N TYR A 31 -14.71 -0.84 -6.91
CA TYR A 31 -13.39 -1.10 -7.48
C TYR A 31 -12.45 -1.80 -6.52
N TYR A 32 -11.62 -2.66 -7.08
CA TYR A 32 -10.59 -3.42 -6.37
C TYR A 32 -9.22 -2.84 -6.68
N TYR A 33 -8.33 -2.89 -5.71
CA TYR A 33 -6.96 -2.44 -5.86
C TYR A 33 -6.01 -3.51 -5.36
N SER A 34 -5.11 -3.98 -6.22
CA SER A 34 -3.96 -4.80 -5.82
C SER A 34 -2.78 -3.88 -5.54
N VAL A 35 -2.25 -3.98 -4.33
CA VAL A 35 -1.17 -3.13 -3.83
C VAL A 35 0.03 -4.00 -3.51
N ASN A 36 1.12 -3.78 -4.22
CA ASN A 36 2.33 -4.59 -4.05
C ASN A 36 3.00 -4.37 -2.68
N GLN A 37 3.98 -5.20 -2.34
CA GLN A 37 4.64 -5.17 -1.03
C GLN A 37 5.20 -3.80 -0.61
N THR A 38 5.80 -3.03 -1.53
CA THR A 38 6.31 -1.69 -1.20
C THR A 38 5.16 -0.72 -0.93
N ALA A 39 4.11 -0.73 -1.75
CA ALA A 39 2.97 0.15 -1.57
C ALA A 39 2.13 -0.25 -0.34
N THR A 40 2.10 -1.53 0.04
CA THR A 40 1.52 -2.02 1.30
C THR A 40 2.18 -1.36 2.51
N ILE A 41 3.50 -1.19 2.50
CA ILE A 41 4.20 -0.50 3.60
C ILE A 41 3.75 0.96 3.69
N ILE A 42 3.57 1.64 2.54
CA ILE A 42 3.04 3.01 2.51
C ILE A 42 1.62 3.04 3.08
N TRP A 43 0.75 2.11 2.67
CA TRP A 43 -0.62 1.97 3.18
C TRP A 43 -0.64 1.78 4.71
N ASN A 44 0.18 0.86 5.22
CA ASN A 44 0.29 0.58 6.65
C ASN A 44 0.84 1.78 7.45
N GLU A 45 1.74 2.58 6.87
CA GLU A 45 2.20 3.81 7.52
C GLU A 45 1.12 4.90 7.52
N ILE A 46 0.29 4.99 6.48
CA ILE A 46 -0.88 5.89 6.46
C ILE A 46 -1.89 5.47 7.53
N GLN A 47 -2.12 4.18 7.75
CA GLN A 47 -2.97 3.69 8.85
C GLN A 47 -2.49 4.15 10.23
N LYS A 48 -1.18 4.38 10.39
CA LYS A 48 -0.57 4.91 11.61
C LYS A 48 -0.56 6.45 11.66
N ASN A 49 -1.14 7.13 10.67
CA ASN A 49 -1.13 8.58 10.52
C ASN A 49 0.31 9.15 10.41
N SER A 50 1.22 8.43 9.74
CA SER A 50 2.57 8.91 9.43
C SER A 50 2.53 10.02 8.36
N SER A 51 3.37 11.04 8.50
CA SER A 51 3.55 12.05 7.45
C SER A 51 4.36 11.52 6.28
N VAL A 52 4.19 12.10 5.08
CA VAL A 52 4.96 11.72 3.88
C VAL A 52 6.47 11.70 4.15
N LYS A 53 6.98 12.71 4.88
CA LYS A 53 8.39 12.81 5.26
C LYS A 53 8.84 11.63 6.12
N ASN A 54 8.06 11.24 7.12
CA ASN A 54 8.39 10.11 8.00
C ASN A 54 8.40 8.80 7.21
N ILE A 55 7.42 8.62 6.32
CA ILE A 55 7.35 7.45 5.42
C ILE A 55 8.62 7.41 4.54
N SER A 56 8.97 8.51 3.88
CA SER A 56 10.17 8.57 3.03
C SER A 56 11.45 8.26 3.79
N GLN A 57 11.59 8.77 5.01
CA GLN A 57 12.75 8.50 5.85
C GLN A 57 12.80 7.03 6.28
N HIS A 58 11.67 6.40 6.57
CA HIS A 58 11.60 4.95 6.81
C HIS A 58 12.15 4.18 5.60
N PHE A 59 11.72 4.52 4.38
CA PHE A 59 12.24 3.89 3.17
C PHE A 59 13.74 4.12 2.97
N SER A 60 14.23 5.35 3.11
CA SER A 60 15.66 5.65 2.98
C SER A 60 16.54 4.95 4.04
N ASN A 61 15.98 4.59 5.20
CA ASN A 61 16.72 3.89 6.25
C ASN A 61 16.74 2.37 6.04
N HIS A 62 15.63 1.79 5.57
CA HIS A 62 15.47 0.33 5.48
C HIS A 62 15.69 -0.24 4.08
N TYR A 63 15.68 0.59 3.04
CA TYR A 63 15.75 0.18 1.64
C TYR A 63 16.86 0.89 0.86
N GLU A 64 17.34 0.22 -0.19
CA GLU A 64 18.34 0.71 -1.15
C GLU A 64 17.71 1.73 -2.12
N VAL A 65 17.27 2.86 -1.58
CA VAL A 65 16.67 3.98 -2.33
C VAL A 65 17.18 5.30 -1.76
N ASP A 66 17.45 6.27 -2.64
CA ASP A 66 17.78 7.63 -2.22
C ASP A 66 16.54 8.38 -1.76
N SER A 67 16.74 9.47 -1.01
CA SER A 67 15.63 10.23 -0.44
C SER A 67 14.73 10.89 -1.49
N GLU A 68 15.27 11.31 -2.63
CA GLU A 68 14.50 12.01 -3.67
C GLU A 68 13.58 11.03 -4.39
N THR A 69 14.12 9.87 -4.80
CA THR A 69 13.34 8.78 -5.40
C THR A 69 12.28 8.27 -4.44
N ALA A 70 12.60 8.08 -3.16
CA ALA A 70 11.63 7.63 -2.16
C ALA A 70 10.48 8.64 -2.02
N ILE A 71 10.78 9.93 -1.82
CA ILE A 71 9.77 10.99 -1.72
C ILE A 71 8.88 11.02 -2.95
N LYS A 72 9.47 10.94 -4.14
CA LYS A 72 8.74 10.97 -5.41
C LYS A 72 7.76 9.80 -5.50
N CYS A 73 8.25 8.55 -5.37
CA CYS A 73 7.41 7.36 -5.48
C CYS A 73 6.29 7.33 -4.42
N ILE A 74 6.57 7.74 -3.18
CA ILE A 74 5.58 7.79 -2.11
C ILE A 74 4.51 8.85 -2.41
N THR A 75 4.92 10.02 -2.90
CA THR A 75 3.99 11.10 -3.26
C THR A 75 3.08 10.67 -4.42
N GLU A 76 3.64 10.01 -5.43
CA GLU A 76 2.86 9.45 -6.56
C GLU A 76 1.86 8.39 -6.06
N THR A 77 2.28 7.48 -5.17
CA THR A 77 1.41 6.44 -4.60
C THR A 77 0.26 7.04 -3.79
N ILE A 78 0.55 8.03 -2.93
CA ILE A 78 -0.46 8.77 -2.17
C ILE A 78 -1.44 9.49 -3.11
N GLY A 79 -0.94 10.04 -4.22
CA GLY A 79 -1.76 10.67 -5.25
C GLY A 79 -2.79 9.70 -5.84
N VAL A 80 -2.41 8.45 -6.10
CA VAL A 80 -3.35 7.40 -6.57
C VAL A 80 -4.43 7.13 -5.53
N PHE A 81 -4.04 6.93 -4.26
CA PHE A 81 -5.00 6.67 -3.19
C PHE A 81 -5.98 7.83 -2.95
N LEU A 82 -5.51 9.08 -3.02
CA LEU A 82 -6.35 10.27 -2.90
C LEU A 82 -7.33 10.39 -4.06
N LYS A 83 -6.87 10.17 -5.28
CA LYS A 83 -7.70 10.30 -6.50
C LYS A 83 -8.90 9.35 -6.46
N ASP A 84 -8.70 8.13 -5.96
CA ASP A 84 -9.73 7.11 -5.83
C ASP A 84 -10.47 7.16 -4.46
N ASN A 85 -10.28 8.24 -3.67
CA ASN A 85 -10.92 8.45 -2.35
C ASN A 85 -10.66 7.33 -1.32
N LEU A 86 -9.58 6.57 -1.47
CA LEU A 86 -9.19 5.50 -0.55
C LEU A 86 -8.60 6.04 0.76
N ILE A 87 -8.00 7.23 0.69
CA ILE A 87 -7.46 7.96 1.84
C ILE A 87 -7.98 9.39 1.85
N LEU A 88 -7.90 10.03 3.02
CA LEU A 88 -8.29 11.42 3.24
C LEU A 88 -7.12 12.19 3.83
N GLU A 89 -6.98 13.46 3.42
CA GLU A 89 -6.04 14.38 4.08
C GLU A 89 -6.50 14.68 5.51
N LEU A 90 -5.58 14.59 6.46
CA LEU A 90 -5.77 15.07 7.81
C LEU A 90 -5.19 16.48 7.93
N ASP A 91 -5.94 17.39 8.57
CA ASP A 91 -5.43 18.72 8.95
C ASP A 91 -4.52 18.63 10.19
N LEU A 92 -3.55 17.73 10.11
CA LEU A 92 -2.50 17.52 11.10
C LEU A 92 -1.17 17.81 10.40
N ASN A 93 -0.52 18.88 10.84
CA ASN A 93 0.84 19.17 10.44
C ASN A 93 1.76 18.64 11.54
N VAL A 94 2.17 17.38 11.43
CA VAL A 94 3.06 16.79 12.42
C VAL A 94 4.49 17.27 12.17
N SER A 95 5.07 17.90 13.19
CA SER A 95 6.51 18.10 13.24
C SER A 95 7.19 16.73 13.25
N PRO A 96 8.33 16.56 12.58
CA PRO A 96 8.98 15.26 12.55
C PRO A 96 9.46 14.92 13.96
N ASP A 97 8.95 13.84 14.55
CA ASP A 97 9.49 13.28 15.80
C ASP A 97 10.79 12.55 15.44
N PHE A 98 11.91 13.28 15.56
CA PHE A 98 13.20 12.80 15.11
C PHE A 98 13.82 11.86 16.14
N LYS A 99 13.79 10.56 15.83
CA LYS A 99 14.82 9.62 16.28
C LYS A 99 15.58 9.12 15.04
N GLU A 100 16.71 9.76 14.73
CA GLU A 100 17.69 9.25 13.75
C GLU A 100 18.30 7.95 14.30
N GLN A 101 17.58 6.83 14.18
CA GLN A 101 18.20 5.52 14.31
C GLN A 101 18.66 5.08 12.93
N ARG A 102 19.89 5.48 12.57
CA ARG A 102 20.63 4.83 11.49
C ARG A 102 20.99 3.43 11.96
N SER A 103 20.14 2.45 11.66
CA SER A 103 20.48 1.05 11.87
C SER A 103 21.51 0.63 10.81
N SER A 104 22.68 0.15 11.25
CA SER A 104 23.73 -0.44 10.39
C SER A 104 23.36 -1.82 9.84
N ILE A 105 22.09 -2.00 9.43
CA ILE A 105 21.57 -3.24 8.89
C ILE A 105 21.66 -3.15 7.36
N SER A 106 22.01 -4.26 6.70
CA SER A 106 21.95 -4.35 5.24
C SER A 106 20.56 -3.92 4.77
N LYS A 107 20.51 -2.85 3.97
CA LYS A 107 19.26 -2.35 3.40
C LYS A 107 18.64 -3.41 2.50
N LYS A 108 17.32 -3.48 2.49
CA LYS A 108 16.56 -4.36 1.57
C LYS A 108 16.51 -3.73 0.18
N LYS A 109 16.39 -4.57 -0.84
CA LYS A 109 16.16 -4.10 -2.21
C LYS A 109 14.86 -3.29 -2.28
N PHE A 110 14.93 -2.09 -2.85
CA PHE A 110 13.74 -1.28 -3.11
C PHE A 110 13.03 -1.76 -4.38
N ILE A 111 11.74 -2.03 -4.27
CA ILE A 111 10.85 -2.32 -5.40
C ILE A 111 9.92 -1.12 -5.54
N ILE A 112 9.65 -0.67 -6.78
CA ILE A 112 8.78 0.49 -7.02
C ILE A 112 7.36 0.19 -6.48
N PRO A 113 6.76 1.08 -5.68
CA PRO A 113 5.39 0.91 -5.21
C PRO A 113 4.41 0.94 -6.38
N ARG A 114 3.49 -0.03 -6.42
CA ARG A 114 2.48 -0.17 -7.48
C ARG A 114 1.10 -0.38 -6.86
N VAL A 115 0.11 0.31 -7.42
CA VAL A 115 -1.31 0.20 -7.09
C VAL A 115 -2.04 -0.06 -8.39
N GLU A 116 -2.61 -1.24 -8.55
CA GLU A 116 -3.34 -1.66 -9.74
C GLU A 116 -4.83 -1.66 -9.46
N ARG A 117 -5.62 -0.99 -10.29
CA ARG A 117 -7.08 -0.90 -10.12
C ARG A 117 -7.78 -1.85 -11.09
N TYR A 118 -8.77 -2.56 -10.59
CA TYR A 118 -9.66 -3.44 -11.33
C TYR A 118 -11.11 -2.95 -11.15
N ASP A 119 -11.79 -2.71 -12.26
CA ASP A 119 -13.18 -2.26 -12.30
C ASP A 119 -14.21 -3.40 -12.29
N ASP A 120 -13.75 -4.65 -12.46
CA ASP A 120 -14.59 -5.85 -12.42
C ASP A 120 -13.95 -6.92 -11.51
N MET A 121 -14.79 -7.61 -10.73
CA MET A 121 -14.37 -8.61 -9.76
C MET A 121 -13.64 -9.80 -10.42
N ALA A 122 -13.94 -10.11 -11.70
CA ALA A 122 -13.23 -11.13 -12.47
C ALA A 122 -11.77 -10.74 -12.77
N GLY A 123 -11.50 -9.44 -12.99
CA GLY A 123 -10.14 -8.95 -13.21
C GLY A 123 -9.25 -9.07 -11.97
N ALA A 124 -9.84 -8.92 -10.78
CA ALA A 124 -9.16 -9.13 -9.51
C ALA A 124 -8.89 -10.64 -9.24
N LEU A 125 -9.86 -11.51 -9.52
CA LEU A 125 -9.75 -12.97 -9.31
C LEU A 125 -8.70 -13.64 -10.22
N MET A 126 -8.46 -13.11 -11.43
CA MET A 126 -7.46 -13.64 -12.37
C MET A 126 -6.00 -13.33 -12.00
N SER A 127 -5.77 -12.40 -11.06
CA SER A 127 -4.41 -12.07 -10.59
C SER A 127 -3.99 -12.88 -9.35
N ASP A 128 -4.86 -13.76 -8.86
CA ASP A 128 -4.56 -14.63 -7.73
C ASP A 128 -3.82 -15.91 -8.21
N PRO A 129 -2.56 -16.15 -7.80
CA PRO A 129 -1.79 -17.33 -8.20
C PRO A 129 -2.33 -18.66 -7.65
N VAL A 130 -3.43 -18.66 -6.88
CA VAL A 130 -4.09 -19.88 -6.39
C VAL A 130 -4.87 -20.63 -7.49
N HIS A 131 -4.97 -20.10 -8.72
CA HIS A 131 -5.57 -20.84 -9.84
C HIS A 131 -4.57 -21.56 -10.75
N ASP A 132 -3.63 -22.31 -10.18
CA ASP A 132 -3.17 -23.56 -10.82
C ASP A 132 -4.07 -24.70 -10.36
N VAL A 133 -5.37 -24.62 -10.70
CA VAL A 133 -6.18 -25.82 -10.71
C VAL A 133 -5.77 -26.59 -11.95
N ASN A 134 -4.93 -27.60 -11.77
CA ASN A 134 -5.05 -28.77 -12.64
C ASN A 134 -6.54 -29.21 -12.58
N GLU A 135 -7.06 -29.75 -13.67
CA GLU A 135 -8.50 -29.93 -14.03
C GLU A 135 -9.45 -30.58 -12.98
N ASP A 136 -9.01 -30.88 -11.76
CA ASP A 136 -9.79 -31.38 -10.63
C ASP A 136 -9.97 -30.29 -9.55
N GLY A 137 -11.02 -29.46 -9.70
CA GLY A 137 -11.41 -28.45 -8.71
C GLY A 137 -11.87 -29.01 -7.36
N TRP A 138 -11.89 -28.15 -6.33
CA TRP A 138 -12.33 -28.47 -4.96
C TRP A 138 -13.80 -28.06 -4.68
N PRO A 139 -14.48 -28.71 -3.70
CA PRO A 139 -14.13 -29.97 -3.06
C PRO A 139 -14.90 -31.14 -3.68
N ASN A 140 -14.16 -32.19 -4.03
CA ASN A 140 -14.71 -33.50 -4.29
C ASN A 140 -15.33 -34.07 -3.00
N LEU A 141 -16.66 -34.10 -2.90
CA LEU A 141 -17.33 -35.05 -2.02
C LEU A 141 -17.13 -36.44 -2.63
N LYS A 142 -16.12 -37.17 -2.15
CA LYS A 142 -16.08 -38.62 -2.34
C LYS A 142 -17.24 -39.23 -1.55
N GLN A 143 -18.24 -39.73 -2.28
CA GLN A 143 -19.16 -40.74 -1.76
C GLN A 143 -18.42 -42.07 -1.57
#